data_AF-A0A0D1XAT4-F1
#
_entry.id   AF-A0A0D1XAT4-F1
#
_cell.length_a   1.000
_cell.length_b   1.000
_cell.length_c   1.000
_cell.angle_alpha   90.00
_cell.angle_beta   90.00
_cell.angle_gamma   90.00
#
_symmetry.space_group_name_H-M   'P 1'
#
loop_
_entity.id
_entity.type
_entity.pdbx_description
1 polymer ?
#
loop_
_entity_poly.entity_id
_entity_poly.type
_entity_poly.pdbx_seq_one_letter_code
_entity_poly.pdbx_strand_id
1 'polypeptide(L)'
;MAVIATGVSQTTIGVNYLVTCMGIFTGCAVFPIYSTVLWKRQNKVAIVVAPILGSVTAIASWLGSTHALEGFVTVATTSRILPLVIGNATSLFSGAIYSILCTFVFGPDTFDWKRLTTDIIVVDDSDIKGLSPEQLAEQAAAEHMTPEASHTLERGKLMAILIASILCFIFVILWTIMMFWLFLTGKQGKDLQAVEGVHAPSPTDIVVEHRAEDMKEKTGRNDN
;
A
#
# COMPACT_ATOMS: atom_id res chain seq x y z
N MET A 1 9.57 -19.65 -2.48
CA MET A 1 8.55 -18.95 -1.66
C MET A 1 7.57 -19.90 -0.96
N ALA A 2 6.98 -20.89 -1.63
CA ALA A 2 6.01 -21.81 -1.02
C ALA A 2 6.54 -22.55 0.24
N VAL A 3 7.79 -23.04 0.22
CA VAL A 3 8.41 -23.75 1.37
C VAL A 3 8.54 -22.84 2.59
N ILE A 4 8.91 -21.57 2.39
CA ILE A 4 9.06 -20.58 3.47
C ILE A 4 7.68 -20.22 4.03
N ALA A 5 6.68 -20.02 3.16
CA ALA A 5 5.31 -19.73 3.58
C ALA A 5 4.70 -20.88 4.40
N THR A 6 4.89 -22.14 3.96
CA THR A 6 4.43 -23.32 4.70
C THR A 6 5.17 -23.49 6.02
N GLY A 7 6.47 -23.17 6.09
CA GLY A 7 7.22 -23.19 7.35
C GLY A 7 6.71 -22.15 8.34
N VAL A 8 6.47 -20.92 7.88
CA VAL A 8 5.99 -19.83 8.74
C VAL A 8 4.53 -20.02 9.16
N SER A 9 3.69 -20.63 8.33
CA SER A 9 2.27 -20.87 8.68
C SER A 9 2.10 -21.82 9.88
N GLN A 10 3.11 -22.66 10.17
CA GLN A 10 3.14 -23.54 11.34
C GLN A 10 3.60 -22.83 12.62
N THR A 11 4.05 -21.58 12.53
CA THR A 11 4.51 -20.79 13.70
C THR A 11 3.37 -19.96 14.29
N THR A 12 3.51 -19.58 15.56
CA THR A 12 2.56 -18.71 16.28
C THR A 12 2.39 -17.32 15.64
N ILE A 13 3.35 -16.91 14.81
CA ILE A 13 3.33 -15.63 14.08
C ILE A 13 2.45 -15.76 12.82
N GLY A 14 2.60 -16.86 12.07
CA GLY A 14 1.84 -17.12 10.85
C GLY A 14 2.14 -16.15 9.70
N VAL A 15 1.72 -16.53 8.49
CA VAL A 15 1.92 -15.70 7.28
C VAL A 15 1.10 -14.41 7.35
N ASN A 16 -0.07 -14.47 7.99
CA ASN A 16 -0.98 -13.32 8.12
C ASN A 16 -0.32 -12.14 8.86
N TYR A 17 0.39 -12.42 9.96
CA TYR A 17 1.09 -11.36 10.71
C TYR A 17 2.18 -10.70 9.88
N LEU A 18 3.00 -11.50 9.19
CA LEU A 18 4.09 -10.98 8.37
C LEU A 18 3.58 -10.07 7.25
N VAL A 19 2.48 -10.47 6.58
CA VAL A 19 1.86 -9.64 5.54
C VAL A 19 1.30 -8.34 6.13
N THR A 20 0.75 -8.40 7.36
CA THR A 20 0.17 -7.25 8.06
C THR A 20 1.23 -6.20 8.42
N CYS A 21 2.40 -6.61 8.91
CA CYS A 21 3.45 -5.68 9.32
C CYS A 21 4.49 -5.40 8.22
N MET A 22 4.42 -6.07 7.07
CA MET A 22 5.41 -5.94 5.98
C MET A 22 5.69 -4.49 5.59
N GLY A 23 4.63 -3.67 5.45
CA GLY A 23 4.76 -2.27 5.02
C GLY A 23 5.59 -1.40 5.95
N ILE A 24 5.70 -1.77 7.23
CA ILE A 24 6.52 -1.05 8.23
C ILE A 24 8.00 -1.20 7.89
N PHE A 25 8.40 -2.37 7.40
CA PHE A 25 9.79 -2.67 7.05
C PHE A 25 10.17 -2.17 5.67
N THR A 26 9.26 -2.28 4.70
CA THR A 26 9.56 -2.01 3.27
C THR A 26 9.15 -0.61 2.81
N GLY A 27 8.24 0.07 3.51
CA GLY A 27 7.67 1.36 3.10
C GLY A 27 8.70 2.48 2.98
N CYS A 28 9.76 2.46 3.78
CA CYS A 28 10.81 3.47 3.78
C CYS A 28 11.67 3.50 2.50
N ALA A 29 11.75 2.40 1.75
CA ALA A 29 12.54 2.31 0.52
C ALA A 29 11.82 2.91 -0.70
N VAL A 30 10.50 3.09 -0.61
CA VAL A 30 9.65 3.55 -1.71
C VAL A 30 10.11 4.93 -2.21
N PHE A 31 10.27 5.90 -1.33
CA PHE A 31 10.69 7.25 -1.71
C PHE A 31 12.13 7.33 -2.24
N PRO A 32 13.14 6.72 -1.60
CA PRO A 32 14.49 6.62 -2.14
C PRO A 32 14.54 6.07 -3.57
N ILE A 33 13.76 5.01 -3.85
CA ILE A 33 13.68 4.39 -5.19
C ILE A 33 13.05 5.36 -6.20
N TYR A 34 11.92 6.00 -5.88
CA TYR A 34 11.33 6.98 -6.80
C TYR A 34 12.27 8.16 -7.06
N SER A 35 13.00 8.58 -6.03
CA SER A 35 13.95 9.69 -6.13
C SER A 35 15.12 9.38 -7.06
N THR A 36 15.54 8.13 -7.25
CA THR A 36 16.62 7.81 -8.20
C THR A 36 16.24 8.11 -9.65
N VAL A 37 14.96 7.97 -9.98
CA VAL A 37 14.44 8.21 -11.34
C VAL A 37 14.07 9.67 -11.54
N LEU A 38 13.45 10.29 -10.53
CA LEU A 38 12.88 11.63 -10.66
C LEU A 38 13.87 12.74 -10.30
N TRP A 39 14.82 12.47 -9.39
CA TRP A 39 15.70 13.47 -8.81
C TRP A 39 17.17 13.24 -9.19
N LYS A 40 17.69 14.09 -10.08
CA LYS A 40 19.06 14.02 -10.59
C LYS A 40 20.18 14.21 -9.56
N ARG A 41 19.85 14.63 -8.33
CA ARG A 41 20.82 14.99 -7.27
C ARG A 41 20.94 13.93 -6.18
N GLN A 42 20.26 12.79 -6.34
CA GLN A 42 20.17 11.78 -5.28
C GLN A 42 21.52 11.10 -5.06
N ASN A 43 21.99 11.10 -3.81
CA ASN A 43 23.28 10.51 -3.45
C ASN A 43 23.17 8.98 -3.24
N LYS A 44 24.16 8.21 -3.68
CA LYS A 44 24.27 6.76 -3.43
C LYS A 44 24.21 6.41 -1.95
N VAL A 45 24.84 7.23 -1.10
CA VAL A 45 24.79 7.07 0.36
C VAL A 45 23.37 7.26 0.87
N ALA A 46 22.63 8.25 0.35
CA ALA A 46 21.24 8.50 0.73
C ALA A 46 20.34 7.32 0.36
N ILE A 47 20.55 6.69 -0.80
CA ILE A 47 19.75 5.53 -1.25
C ILE A 47 19.90 4.33 -0.30
N VAL A 48 21.08 4.12 0.27
CA VAL A 48 21.34 2.98 1.16
C VAL A 48 21.00 3.30 2.62
N VAL A 49 21.40 4.47 3.09
CA VAL A 49 21.26 4.84 4.51
C VAL A 49 19.84 5.25 4.87
N ALA A 50 19.12 5.94 3.97
CA ALA A 50 17.78 6.43 4.28
C ALA A 50 16.75 5.31 4.55
N PRO A 51 16.68 4.22 3.76
CA PRO A 51 15.80 3.10 4.08
C PRO A 51 16.14 2.47 5.44
N ILE A 52 17.41 2.29 5.77
CA ILE A 52 17.83 1.66 7.03
C ILE A 52 17.38 2.51 8.22
N LEU A 53 17.69 3.82 8.22
CA LEU A 53 17.28 4.73 9.29
C LEU A 53 15.75 4.85 9.36
N GLY A 54 15.08 4.86 8.20
CA GLY A 54 13.62 4.86 8.10
C GLY A 54 13.00 3.61 8.71
N SER A 55 13.52 2.42 8.39
CA SER A 55 13.04 1.15 8.96
C SER A 55 13.21 1.13 10.48
N VAL A 56 14.37 1.53 11.00
CA VAL A 56 14.61 1.58 12.45
C VAL A 56 13.62 2.51 13.14
N THR A 57 13.37 3.69 12.55
CA THR A 57 12.43 4.68 13.10
C THR A 57 10.99 4.19 13.05
N ALA A 58 10.60 3.52 11.96
CA ALA A 58 9.26 2.94 11.81
C ALA A 58 9.01 1.77 12.77
N ILE A 59 10.01 0.91 12.99
CA ILE A 59 9.93 -0.18 13.97
C ILE A 59 9.84 0.41 15.39
N ALA A 60 10.66 1.41 15.70
CA ALA A 60 10.62 2.08 17.00
C ALA A 60 9.27 2.75 17.26
N SER A 61 8.70 3.45 16.27
CA SER A 61 7.39 4.08 16.42
C SER A 61 6.24 3.07 16.49
N TRP A 62 6.32 1.97 15.74
CA TRP A 62 5.33 0.90 15.78
C TRP A 62 5.32 0.18 17.14
N LEU A 63 6.47 -0.24 17.65
CA LEU A 63 6.56 -0.90 18.95
C LEU A 63 6.30 0.08 20.10
N GLY A 64 6.79 1.32 19.99
CA GLY A 64 6.54 2.37 20.97
C GLY A 64 5.06 2.75 21.05
N SER A 65 4.38 2.91 19.91
CA SER A 65 2.93 3.16 19.90
C SER A 65 2.12 1.97 20.38
N THR A 66 2.54 0.73 20.07
CA THR A 66 1.91 -0.47 20.63
C THR A 66 2.00 -0.45 22.16
N HIS A 67 3.19 -0.19 22.72
CA HIS A 67 3.36 -0.14 24.16
C HIS A 67 2.57 1.01 24.80
N ALA A 68 2.53 2.18 24.16
CA ALA A 68 1.80 3.35 24.69
C ALA A 68 0.27 3.18 24.66
N LEU A 69 -0.27 2.53 23.63
CA LEU A 69 -1.72 2.37 23.45
C LEU A 69 -2.27 1.13 24.16
N GLU A 70 -1.50 0.03 24.17
CA GLU A 70 -1.98 -1.28 24.63
C GLU A 70 -1.29 -1.77 25.92
N GLY A 71 -0.24 -1.09 26.39
CA GLY A 71 0.48 -1.41 27.64
C GLY A 71 1.41 -2.62 27.57
N PHE A 72 1.29 -3.49 26.57
CA PHE A 72 2.16 -4.66 26.37
C PHE A 72 2.37 -4.97 24.88
N VAL A 73 3.55 -5.49 24.55
CA VAL A 73 3.96 -5.81 23.17
C VAL A 73 3.82 -7.31 22.93
N THR A 74 2.83 -7.69 22.13
CA THR A 74 2.56 -9.07 21.69
C THR A 74 2.16 -9.07 20.22
N VAL A 75 2.12 -10.24 19.59
CA VAL A 75 1.63 -10.40 18.20
C VAL A 75 0.20 -9.85 18.07
N ALA A 76 -0.66 -10.08 19.07
CA ALA A 76 -2.03 -9.56 19.07
C ALA A 76 -2.09 -8.03 19.18
N THR A 77 -1.32 -7.41 20.07
CA THR A 77 -1.35 -5.94 20.25
C THR A 77 -0.69 -5.20 19.09
N THR A 78 0.40 -5.72 18.55
CA THR A 78 1.09 -5.14 17.39
C THR A 78 0.29 -5.26 16.09
N SER A 79 -0.65 -6.21 16.02
CA SER A 79 -1.56 -6.40 14.88
C SER A 79 -2.80 -5.50 14.92
N ARG A 80 -2.93 -4.64 15.93
CA ARG A 80 -4.05 -3.71 16.00
C ARG A 80 -3.89 -2.59 14.97
N ILE A 81 -5.03 -2.09 14.51
CA ILE A 81 -5.10 -1.11 13.42
C ILE A 81 -4.31 0.16 13.75
N LEU A 82 -4.45 0.70 14.98
CA LEU A 82 -3.82 1.96 15.37
C LEU A 82 -2.27 1.88 15.33
N PRO A 83 -1.61 0.93 16.02
CA PRO A 83 -0.16 0.75 15.88
C PRO A 83 0.29 0.52 14.44
N LEU A 84 -0.43 -0.29 13.67
CA LEU A 84 -0.07 -0.58 12.27
C LEU A 84 -0.13 0.67 11.38
N VAL A 85 -1.16 1.51 11.54
CA VAL A 85 -1.26 2.76 10.78
C VAL A 85 -0.12 3.70 11.14
N ILE A 86 0.21 3.82 12.43
CA ILE A 86 1.34 4.64 12.90
C ILE A 86 2.66 4.14 12.31
N GLY A 87 2.93 2.84 12.38
CA GLY A 87 4.14 2.23 11.84
C GLY A 87 4.27 2.41 10.33
N ASN A 88 3.20 2.12 9.57
CA ASN A 88 3.20 2.24 8.11
C ASN A 88 3.34 3.70 7.66
N ALA A 89 2.62 4.63 8.29
CA ALA A 89 2.75 6.05 8.00
C ALA A 89 4.18 6.53 8.32
N THR A 90 4.71 6.19 9.51
CA THR A 90 6.08 6.56 9.88
C THR A 90 7.10 6.02 8.89
N SER A 91 6.95 4.79 8.40
CA SER A 91 7.86 4.18 7.43
C SER A 91 7.93 4.99 6.13
N LEU A 92 6.78 5.36 5.55
CA LEU A 92 6.72 6.18 4.34
C LEU A 92 7.34 7.58 4.54
N PHE A 93 6.97 8.28 5.62
CA PHE A 93 7.44 9.64 5.85
C PHE A 93 8.92 9.69 6.26
N SER A 94 9.37 8.78 7.13
CA SER A 94 10.77 8.72 7.56
C SER A 94 11.71 8.39 6.41
N GLY A 95 11.32 7.46 5.52
CA GLY A 95 12.09 7.17 4.30
C GLY A 95 12.26 8.40 3.41
N ALA A 96 11.21 9.21 3.26
CA ALA A 96 11.28 10.47 2.51
C ALA A 96 12.16 11.51 3.18
N ILE A 97 11.97 11.73 4.48
CA ILE A 97 12.73 12.71 5.27
C ILE A 97 14.22 12.35 5.27
N TYR A 98 14.58 11.10 5.59
CA TYR A 98 15.99 10.69 5.61
C TYR A 98 16.64 10.73 4.24
N SER A 99 15.90 10.42 3.18
CA SER A 99 16.39 10.52 1.80
C SER A 99 16.78 11.96 1.47
N ILE A 100 15.89 12.91 1.76
CA ILE A 100 16.14 14.34 1.53
C ILE A 100 17.30 14.84 2.40
N LEU A 101 17.28 14.53 3.69
CA LEU A 101 18.33 14.96 4.64
C LEU A 101 19.70 14.40 4.26
N CYS A 102 19.81 13.10 3.97
CA CYS A 102 21.09 12.49 3.59
C CYS A 102 21.64 13.10 2.30
N THR A 103 20.78 13.40 1.32
CA THR A 103 21.20 14.04 0.08
C THR A 103 21.72 15.47 0.29
N PHE A 104 21.16 16.23 1.23
CA PHE A 104 21.67 17.56 1.57
C PHE A 104 22.93 17.52 2.44
N VAL A 105 23.03 16.59 3.39
CA VAL A 105 24.16 16.48 4.33
C VAL A 105 25.42 15.92 3.66
N PHE A 106 25.29 14.86 2.87
CA PHE A 106 26.44 14.21 2.21
C PHE A 106 26.77 14.80 0.83
N GLY A 107 26.03 15.85 0.44
CA GLY A 107 26.18 16.52 -0.84
C GLY A 107 25.43 15.81 -1.97
N PRO A 108 24.92 16.58 -2.96
CA PRO A 108 24.25 16.04 -4.13
C PRO A 108 25.25 15.31 -5.04
N ASP A 109 24.97 14.06 -5.38
CA ASP A 109 25.67 13.40 -6.48
C ASP A 109 24.91 13.73 -7.77
N THR A 110 25.57 14.38 -8.73
CA THR A 110 24.93 14.76 -10.00
C THR A 110 25.23 13.67 -11.01
N PHE A 111 24.31 12.73 -11.17
CA PHE A 111 24.47 11.67 -12.14
C PHE A 111 24.30 12.23 -13.56
N ASP A 112 25.40 12.28 -14.33
CA ASP A 112 25.37 12.69 -15.73
C ASP A 112 24.88 11.53 -16.60
N TRP A 113 23.65 11.66 -17.10
CA TRP A 113 23.02 10.69 -18.00
C TRP A 113 23.80 10.50 -19.29
N LYS A 114 24.68 11.44 -19.70
CA LYS A 114 25.58 11.27 -20.84
C LYS A 114 26.54 10.09 -20.66
N ARG A 115 26.90 9.75 -19.42
CA ARG A 115 27.70 8.55 -19.13
C ARG A 115 27.01 7.26 -19.56
N LEU A 116 25.68 7.20 -19.52
CA LEU A 116 24.96 6.02 -20.01
C LEU A 116 25.00 5.91 -21.54
N THR A 117 25.32 6.99 -22.26
CA THR A 117 25.47 6.98 -23.72
C THR A 117 26.93 6.84 -24.14
N THR A 118 27.88 7.30 -23.31
CA THR A 118 29.32 7.27 -23.61
C THR A 118 30.05 6.07 -23.02
N ASP A 119 29.68 5.65 -21.80
CA ASP A 119 30.38 4.57 -21.06
C ASP A 119 29.68 3.21 -21.17
N ILE A 120 28.38 3.18 -21.53
CA ILE A 120 27.71 1.92 -21.88
C ILE A 120 28.01 1.66 -23.35
N ILE A 121 28.92 0.71 -23.57
CA ILE A 121 29.08 0.08 -24.87
C ILE A 121 27.79 -0.68 -25.12
N VAL A 122 26.90 -0.12 -25.93
CA VAL A 122 25.85 -0.93 -26.56
C VAL A 122 26.62 -1.97 -27.36
N VAL A 123 26.48 -3.24 -26.97
CA VAL A 123 26.99 -4.33 -27.81
C VAL A 123 26.24 -4.18 -29.12
N ASP A 124 26.95 -3.70 -30.13
CA ASP A 124 26.40 -3.48 -31.45
C ASP A 124 26.01 -4.86 -31.99
N ASP A 125 24.71 -5.08 -32.12
CA ASP A 125 24.17 -6.30 -32.71
C ASP A 125 24.54 -6.43 -34.21
N SER A 126 25.29 -5.47 -34.78
CA SER A 126 25.92 -5.61 -36.10
C SER A 126 26.83 -6.84 -36.24
N ASP A 127 27.36 -7.37 -35.13
CA ASP A 127 28.10 -8.65 -35.11
C ASP A 127 27.19 -9.89 -35.02
N ILE A 128 25.87 -9.73 -34.86
CA ILE A 128 24.89 -10.79 -35.04
C ILE A 128 24.73 -11.04 -36.54
N LYS A 129 25.34 -12.13 -37.03
CA LYS A 129 25.17 -12.61 -38.41
C LYS A 129 23.67 -12.75 -38.76
N GLY A 130 23.11 -11.76 -39.48
CA GLY A 130 21.72 -11.83 -39.99
C GLY A 130 20.98 -10.51 -40.25
N LEU A 131 21.50 -9.35 -39.89
CA LEU A 131 20.82 -8.06 -40.12
C LEU A 131 21.09 -7.50 -41.53
N SER A 132 20.03 -6.99 -42.19
CA SER A 132 20.13 -6.30 -43.48
C SER A 132 20.82 -4.95 -43.33
N PRO A 133 21.63 -4.47 -44.31
CA PRO A 133 22.24 -3.14 -44.30
C PRO A 133 21.24 -1.99 -44.08
N GLU A 134 19.99 -2.18 -44.47
CA GLU A 134 18.90 -1.22 -44.30
C GLU A 134 18.46 -1.10 -42.82
N GLN A 135 18.44 -2.21 -42.08
CA GLN A 135 18.09 -2.23 -40.65
C GLN A 135 19.18 -1.58 -39.79
N LEU A 136 20.44 -1.74 -40.19
CA LEU A 136 21.59 -1.10 -39.55
C LEU A 136 21.56 0.43 -39.75
N ALA A 137 21.18 0.89 -40.93
CA ALA A 137 21.00 2.31 -41.23
C ALA A 137 19.81 2.93 -40.46
N GLU A 138 18.72 2.17 -40.30
CA GLU A 138 17.55 2.58 -39.51
C GLU A 138 17.87 2.66 -38.00
N GLN A 139 18.63 1.71 -37.46
CA GLN A 139 19.11 1.75 -36.08
C GLN A 139 20.08 2.91 -35.83
N ALA A 140 21.03 3.16 -36.73
CA ALA A 140 21.94 4.30 -36.64
C ALA A 140 21.20 5.66 -36.72
N ALA A 141 20.12 5.72 -37.51
CA ALA A 141 19.24 6.88 -37.56
C ALA A 141 18.37 7.03 -36.29
N ALA A 142 17.94 5.93 -35.66
CA ALA A 142 17.20 5.91 -34.41
C ALA A 142 18.07 6.24 -33.18
N GLU A 143 19.36 5.89 -33.23
CA GLU A 143 20.34 6.17 -32.18
C GLU A 143 20.78 7.64 -32.16
N HIS A 144 20.69 8.33 -33.30
CA HIS A 144 20.96 9.76 -33.38
C HIS A 144 19.83 10.58 -32.74
N MET A 145 19.87 10.73 -31.42
CA MET A 145 19.03 11.67 -30.69
C MET A 145 19.28 13.10 -31.19
N THR A 146 18.44 13.55 -32.12
CA THR A 146 18.43 14.96 -32.54
C THR A 146 18.05 15.86 -31.36
N PRO A 147 18.57 17.10 -31.27
CA PRO A 147 18.25 18.00 -30.17
C PRO A 147 16.74 18.28 -30.06
N GLU A 148 15.98 18.20 -31.16
CA GLU A 148 14.50 18.29 -31.13
C GLU A 148 13.82 17.10 -30.44
N ALA A 149 14.31 15.87 -30.63
CA ALA A 149 13.78 14.68 -29.96
C ALA A 149 14.02 14.68 -28.44
N SER A 150 15.07 15.36 -27.97
CA SER A 150 15.33 15.51 -26.53
C SER A 150 14.24 16.31 -25.80
N HIS A 151 13.70 17.36 -26.45
CA HIS A 151 12.69 18.23 -25.87
C HIS A 151 11.30 17.58 -25.82
N THR A 152 10.95 16.74 -26.80
CA THR A 152 9.71 15.95 -26.76
C THR A 152 9.77 14.90 -25.64
N LEU A 153 10.96 14.33 -25.39
CA LEU A 153 11.19 13.37 -24.31
C LEU A 153 11.07 14.00 -22.92
N GLU A 154 11.59 15.22 -22.70
CA GLU A 154 11.45 15.90 -21.40
C GLU A 154 9.99 16.23 -21.06
N ARG A 155 9.20 16.64 -22.07
CA ARG A 155 7.74 16.85 -21.92
C ARG A 155 7.02 15.53 -21.67
N GLY A 156 7.41 14.47 -22.39
CA GLY A 156 6.89 13.10 -22.19
C GLY A 156 7.14 12.60 -20.76
N LYS A 157 8.34 12.83 -20.22
CA LYS A 157 8.68 12.48 -18.84
C LYS A 157 7.79 13.18 -17.83
N LEU A 158 7.58 14.49 -17.98
CA LEU A 158 6.71 15.25 -17.07
C LEU A 158 5.25 14.76 -17.13
N MET A 159 4.73 14.51 -18.33
CA MET A 159 3.38 13.96 -18.51
C MET A 159 3.26 12.55 -17.92
N ALA A 160 4.29 11.70 -18.11
CA ALA A 160 4.32 10.37 -17.52
C ALA A 160 4.32 10.41 -15.99
N ILE A 161 5.09 11.31 -15.38
CA ILE A 161 5.11 11.51 -13.91
C ILE A 161 3.73 11.96 -13.42
N LEU A 162 3.10 12.90 -14.13
CA LEU A 162 1.78 13.42 -13.76
C LEU A 162 0.72 12.32 -13.84
N ILE A 163 0.66 11.59 -14.96
CA ILE A 163 -0.28 10.48 -15.16
C ILE A 163 -0.04 9.38 -14.12
N ALA A 164 1.22 8.98 -13.90
CA ALA A 164 1.56 7.94 -12.92
C ALA A 164 1.17 8.36 -11.49
N SER A 165 1.38 9.63 -11.14
CA SER A 165 0.98 10.16 -9.83
C SER A 165 -0.54 10.14 -9.68
N ILE A 166 -1.28 10.61 -10.68
CA ILE A 166 -2.76 10.60 -10.68
C ILE A 166 -3.27 9.16 -10.57
N LEU A 167 -2.75 8.24 -11.36
CA LEU A 167 -3.13 6.82 -11.29
C LEU A 167 -2.82 6.22 -9.91
N CYS A 168 -1.66 6.53 -9.33
CA CYS A 168 -1.31 6.09 -7.98
C CYS A 168 -2.34 6.58 -6.94
N PHE A 169 -2.69 7.86 -6.95
CA PHE A 169 -3.71 8.40 -6.06
C PHE A 169 -5.10 7.78 -6.30
N ILE A 170 -5.49 7.60 -7.56
CA ILE A 170 -6.75 6.92 -7.91
C ILE A 170 -6.73 5.51 -7.34
N PHE A 171 -5.67 4.72 -7.53
CA PHE A 171 -5.61 3.36 -6.99
C PHE A 171 -5.62 3.33 -5.46
N VAL A 172 -4.88 4.21 -4.80
CA VAL A 172 -4.87 4.29 -3.33
C VAL A 172 -6.25 4.66 -2.79
N ILE A 173 -6.91 5.66 -3.38
CA ILE A 173 -8.23 6.15 -2.94
C ILE A 173 -9.32 5.14 -3.32
N LEU A 174 -9.37 4.71 -4.58
CA LEU A 174 -10.37 3.78 -5.10
C LEU A 174 -10.29 2.43 -4.39
N TRP A 175 -9.08 1.90 -4.13
CA TRP A 175 -8.91 0.66 -3.37
C TRP A 175 -9.39 0.82 -1.93
N THR A 176 -9.02 1.92 -1.27
CA THR A 176 -9.45 2.19 0.12
C THR A 176 -10.96 2.36 0.23
N ILE A 177 -11.58 3.09 -0.71
CA ILE A 177 -13.04 3.26 -0.78
C ILE A 177 -13.72 1.95 -1.12
N MET A 178 -13.21 1.17 -2.08
CA MET A 178 -13.75 -0.14 -2.45
C MET A 178 -13.75 -1.09 -1.25
N MET A 179 -12.63 -1.14 -0.52
CA MET A 179 -12.50 -1.97 0.68
C MET A 179 -13.43 -1.48 1.79
N PHE A 180 -13.55 -0.17 1.99
CA PHE A 180 -14.47 0.41 2.97
C PHE A 180 -15.94 0.14 2.62
N TRP A 181 -16.30 0.28 1.35
CA TRP A 181 -17.65 0.02 0.84
C TRP A 181 -18.03 -1.46 0.99
N LEU A 182 -17.10 -2.38 0.70
CA LEU A 182 -17.32 -3.82 0.90
C LEU A 182 -17.47 -4.19 2.39
N PHE A 183 -16.75 -3.49 3.27
CA PHE A 183 -16.90 -3.67 4.72
C PHE A 183 -18.28 -3.20 5.22
N LEU A 184 -18.79 -2.09 4.68
CA LEU A 184 -20.12 -1.58 5.02
C LEU A 184 -21.22 -2.55 4.56
N THR A 185 -21.15 -3.06 3.32
CA THR A 185 -22.15 -4.02 2.83
C THR A 185 -22.13 -5.34 3.60
N GLY A 186 -20.96 -5.82 4.02
CA GLY A 186 -20.83 -7.00 4.88
C GLY A 186 -21.41 -6.81 6.29
N LYS A 187 -21.33 -5.60 6.85
CA LYS A 187 -21.92 -5.29 8.16
C LYS A 187 -23.45 -5.22 8.07
N GLN A 188 -23.97 -4.56 7.02
CA GLN A 188 -25.41 -4.51 6.74
C GLN A 188 -26.02 -5.91 6.60
N GLY A 189 -25.32 -6.85 5.95
CA GLY A 189 -25.81 -8.23 5.82
C GLY A 189 -25.89 -9.00 7.14
N LYS A 190 -24.98 -8.76 8.09
CA LYS A 190 -25.02 -9.39 9.43
C LYS A 190 -26.09 -8.78 10.32
N ASP A 191 -26.26 -7.46 10.25
CA ASP A 191 -27.30 -6.75 10.99
C ASP A 191 -28.70 -7.15 10.50
N LEU A 192 -28.87 -7.38 9.18
CA LEU A 192 -30.13 -7.86 8.60
C LEU A 192 -30.51 -9.28 9.05
N GLN A 193 -29.53 -10.20 9.10
CA GLN A 193 -29.74 -11.57 9.59
C GLN A 193 -29.99 -11.64 11.10
N ALA A 194 -29.43 -10.71 11.88
CA ALA A 194 -29.72 -10.60 13.31
C ALA A 194 -31.15 -10.12 13.57
N VAL A 195 -31.72 -9.29 12.69
CA VAL A 195 -33.12 -8.84 12.76
C VAL A 195 -34.08 -9.94 12.29
N GLU A 196 -33.74 -10.70 11.25
CA GLU A 196 -34.55 -11.85 10.78
C GLU A 196 -34.49 -13.06 11.74
N GLY A 197 -33.40 -13.21 12.52
CA GLY A 197 -33.23 -14.27 13.51
C GLY A 197 -33.96 -14.06 14.84
N VAL A 198 -34.48 -12.85 15.09
CA VAL A 198 -35.38 -12.58 16.22
C VAL A 198 -36.81 -12.84 15.74
N HIS A 199 -37.32 -14.00 16.13
CA HIS A 199 -38.66 -14.54 15.85
C HIS A 199 -39.72 -13.46 15.57
N ALA A 200 -40.15 -13.32 14.32
CA ALA A 200 -41.46 -12.76 14.04
C ALA A 200 -42.47 -13.66 14.78
N PRO A 201 -43.33 -13.13 15.66
CA PRO A 201 -44.25 -13.94 16.44
C PRO A 201 -45.08 -14.79 15.48
N SER A 202 -45.09 -16.10 15.73
CA SER A 202 -45.91 -17.03 14.95
C SER A 202 -47.36 -16.54 14.99
N PRO A 203 -48.18 -16.72 13.92
CA PRO A 203 -49.61 -16.40 13.96
C PRO A 203 -50.33 -17.02 15.16
N THR A 204 -49.78 -18.08 15.75
CA THR A 204 -50.30 -18.70 16.97
C THR A 204 -50.08 -17.85 18.22
N ASP A 205 -48.97 -17.13 18.34
CA ASP A 205 -48.64 -16.29 19.50
C ASP A 205 -49.53 -15.04 19.56
N ILE A 206 -49.80 -14.44 18.39
CA ILE A 206 -50.71 -13.29 18.26
C ILE A 206 -52.14 -13.67 18.67
N VAL A 207 -52.60 -14.88 18.32
CA VAL A 207 -53.93 -15.37 18.71
C VAL A 207 -54.02 -15.66 20.21
N VAL A 208 -52.94 -16.12 20.84
CA VAL A 208 -52.90 -16.35 22.30
C VAL A 208 -52.92 -15.03 23.06
N GLU A 209 -52.18 -14.03 22.60
CA GLU A 209 -52.12 -12.71 23.24
C GLU A 209 -53.46 -11.96 23.11
N HIS A 210 -54.09 -11.99 21.93
CA HIS A 210 -55.42 -11.40 21.73
C HIS A 210 -56.52 -12.11 22.56
N ARG A 211 -56.41 -13.43 22.74
CA ARG A 211 -57.33 -14.21 23.59
C ARG A 211 -57.12 -13.95 25.08
N ALA A 212 -55.89 -13.63 25.49
CA ALA A 212 -55.57 -13.28 26.88
C ALA A 212 -56.10 -11.88 27.24
N GLU A 213 -56.09 -10.93 26.30
CA GLU A 213 -56.69 -9.60 26.49
C GLU A 213 -58.23 -9.67 26.57
N ASP A 214 -58.88 -10.45 25.69
CA ASP A 214 -60.33 -10.67 25.73
C ASP A 214 -60.81 -11.30 27.06
N MET A 215 -59.96 -12.14 27.68
CA MET A 215 -60.26 -12.74 28.98
C MET A 215 -60.11 -11.73 30.14
N LYS A 216 -59.12 -10.84 30.08
CA LYS A 216 -58.96 -9.77 31.08
C LYS A 216 -60.10 -8.75 31.02
N GLU A 217 -60.55 -8.40 29.82
CA GLU A 217 -61.68 -7.48 29.65
C GLU A 217 -63.00 -8.07 30.20
N LYS A 218 -63.21 -9.38 30.02
CA LYS A 218 -64.39 -10.08 30.59
C LYS A 218 -64.33 -10.20 32.11
N THR A 219 -63.15 -10.42 32.71
CA THR A 219 -63.00 -10.47 34.17
C THR A 219 -63.18 -9.09 34.79
N GLY A 220 -62.61 -8.02 34.21
CA GLY A 220 -62.75 -6.66 34.74
C GLY A 220 -64.16 -6.06 34.66
N ARG A 221 -65.06 -6.66 33.86
CA ARG A 221 -66.45 -6.23 33.71
C ARG A 221 -67.43 -6.92 34.67
N ASN A 222 -66.99 -7.96 35.38
CA ASN A 222 -67.81 -8.69 36.36
C ASN A 222 -67.63 -8.18 37.80
N ASP A 223 -66.70 -7.25 38.00
CA ASP A 223 -66.29 -6.72 39.31
C ASP A 223 -66.77 -5.26 39.55
N ASN A 224 -67.70 -4.76 38.72
CA ASN A 224 -68.42 -3.48 38.88
C ASN A 224 -69.94 -3.72 38.85
#